data_AF-A0A0F8YHT8-F1
#
_entry.id   AF-A0A0F8YHT8-F1
#
_cell.length_a   1.000
_cell.length_b   1.000
_cell.length_c   1.000
_cell.angle_alpha   90.00
_cell.angle_beta   90.00
_cell.angle_gamma   90.00
#
_symmetry.space_group_name_H-M   'P 1'
#
loop_
_entity.id
_entity.type
_entity.pdbx_description
1 polymer ?
#
loop_
_entity_poly.entity_id
_entity_poly.type
_entity_poly.pdbx_seq_one_letter_code
_entity_poly.pdbx_strand_id
1 'polypeptide(L)' 'MAMRLRTVNGELMALCAAYSEEKQGDIYIDDGWNYAISQKYWRDYDEIAITDEKDVALAKKIEEET' A
#
# COMPACT_ATOMS: atom_id res chain seq x y z
N MET A 1 4.50 8.58 1.90
CA MET A 1 5.41 7.49 1.43
C MET A 1 5.09 7.28 -0.04
N ALA A 2 6.03 7.50 -0.98
CA ALA A 2 5.65 7.57 -2.40
C ALA A 2 5.59 6.16 -3.05
N MET A 3 4.40 5.79 -3.53
CA MET A 3 4.22 4.66 -4.43
C MET A 3 4.17 5.17 -5.88
N ARG A 4 4.38 4.26 -6.83
CA ARG A 4 4.25 4.56 -8.26
C ARG A 4 3.50 3.46 -8.97
N LEU A 5 2.53 3.81 -9.81
CA LEU A 5 1.81 2.86 -10.65
C LEU A 5 2.50 2.76 -12.02
N ARG A 6 2.67 1.54 -12.51
CA ARG A 6 3.23 1.25 -13.84
C ARG A 6 2.52 0.07 -14.48
N THR A 7 2.21 0.18 -15.76
CA THR A 7 1.78 -0.98 -16.55
C THR A 7 3.01 -1.75 -17.05
N VAL A 8 3.15 -3.00 -16.63
CA VAL A 8 4.22 -3.92 -17.07
C VAL A 8 3.57 -5.12 -17.73
N ASN A 9 3.86 -5.37 -19.01
CA ASN A 9 3.29 -6.47 -19.79
C ASN A 9 1.74 -6.50 -19.80
N GLY A 10 1.09 -5.34 -19.74
CA GLY A 10 -0.37 -5.22 -19.70
C GLY A 10 -0.97 -5.28 -18.29
N GLU A 11 -0.17 -5.53 -17.26
CA GLU A 11 -0.62 -5.58 -15.86
C GLU A 11 -0.27 -4.28 -15.13
N LEU A 12 -1.23 -3.73 -14.38
CA LEU A 12 -1.00 -2.54 -13.56
C LEU A 12 -0.37 -2.94 -12.22
N MET A 13 0.86 -2.49 -12.00
CA MET A 13 1.66 -2.80 -10.81
C MET A 13 1.84 -1.56 -9.93
N ALA A 14 1.74 -1.74 -8.62
CA ALA A 14 2.19 -0.73 -7.64
C ALA A 14 3.64 -1.02 -7.23
N LEU A 15 4.50 -0.02 -7.41
CA LEU A 15 5.94 -0.11 -7.14
C LEU A 15 6.31 0.83 -5.99
N CYS A 16 7.26 0.40 -5.16
CA CYS A 16 7.87 1.30 -4.18
C CYS A 16 8.77 2.29 -4.92
N ALA A 17 8.42 3.59 -4.91
CA ALA A 17 9.19 4.60 -5.64
C ALA A 17 10.62 4.78 -5.09
N ALA A 18 10.84 4.47 -3.81
CA ALA A 18 12.15 4.55 -3.18
C ALA A 18 13.13 3.45 -3.64
N TYR A 19 12.62 2.31 -4.12
CA TYR A 19 13.42 1.15 -4.53
C TYR A 19 13.26 0.82 -6.02
N SER A 20 12.71 1.73 -6.83
CA SER A 20 12.53 1.51 -8.26
C SER A 20 12.90 2.72 -9.11
N GLU A 21 13.45 2.46 -10.29
CA GLU A 21 13.79 3.49 -11.27
C GLU A 21 12.55 4.06 -11.95
N GLU A 22 12.54 5.38 -12.17
CA GLU A 22 11.50 6.07 -12.95
C GLU A 22 11.55 5.72 -14.42
N LYS A 23 10.36 5.50 -14.99
CA LYS A 23 10.17 5.25 -16.42
C LYS A 23 9.02 6.09 -16.94
N GLN A 24 9.07 6.37 -18.23
CA GLN A 24 8.01 7.09 -18.93
C GLN A 24 6.67 6.36 -18.77
N GLY A 25 5.63 7.14 -18.45
CA GLY A 25 4.27 6.63 -18.23
C GLY A 25 3.99 6.18 -16.80
N ASP A 26 4.96 6.30 -15.90
CA ASP A 26 4.69 6.10 -14.49
C ASP A 26 3.75 7.15 -13.90
N ILE A 27 2.88 6.73 -12.99
CA ILE A 27 1.99 7.62 -12.23
C ILE A 27 2.41 7.61 -10.77
N TYR A 28 2.81 8.77 -10.26
CA TYR A 28 3.07 8.95 -8.83
C TYR A 28 1.75 9.07 -8.08
N ILE A 29 1.64 8.32 -6.99
CA ILE A 29 0.50 8.37 -6.09
C ILE A 29 0.90 9.09 -4.82
N ASP A 30 0.20 10.17 -4.51
CA ASP A 30 0.36 10.89 -3.26
C ASP A 30 -0.37 10.17 -2.11
N ASP A 31 -0.20 10.68 -0.89
CA ASP A 31 -0.81 10.10 0.31
C ASP A 31 -2.35 10.20 0.26
N GLY A 32 -2.92 11.16 -0.48
CA GLY A 32 -4.38 11.31 -0.63
C GLY A 32 -4.99 10.23 -1.50
N TRP A 33 -4.37 9.93 -2.63
CA TRP A 33 -4.78 8.82 -3.49
C TRP A 33 -4.55 7.48 -2.80
N ASN A 34 -3.43 7.33 -2.09
CA ASN A 34 -3.14 6.13 -1.31
C ASN A 34 -4.22 5.89 -0.25
N TYR A 35 -4.60 6.94 0.49
CA TYR A 35 -5.70 6.89 1.43
C TYR A 35 -7.01 6.46 0.74
N ALA A 36 -7.40 7.11 -0.36
CA ALA A 36 -8.64 6.77 -1.08
C ALA A 36 -8.68 5.30 -1.55
N ILE A 37 -7.57 4.78 -2.07
CA ILE A 37 -7.45 3.38 -2.49
C ILE A 37 -7.59 2.44 -1.30
N SER A 38 -6.91 2.73 -0.18
CA SER A 38 -7.00 1.91 1.03
C SER A 38 -8.43 1.86 1.58
N GLN A 39 -9.13 3.00 1.62
CA GLN A 39 -10.52 3.08 2.10
C GLN A 39 -11.49 2.33 1.18
N LYS A 40 -11.31 2.43 -0.14
CA LYS A 40 -12.09 1.65 -1.11
C LYS A 40 -11.84 0.16 -0.91
N TYR A 41 -10.59 -0.26 -0.80
CA TYR A 41 -10.24 -1.67 -0.59
C TYR A 41 -10.90 -2.23 0.67
N TRP A 42 -10.79 -1.54 1.81
CA TRP A 42 -11.44 -1.94 3.06
C TRP A 42 -12.96 -2.06 2.95
N ARG A 43 -13.61 -1.22 2.15
CA ARG A 43 -15.06 -1.29 1.92
C ARG A 43 -15.49 -2.46 1.03
N ASP A 44 -14.62 -2.85 0.10
CA ASP A 44 -14.94 -3.86 -0.90
C ASP A 44 -14.53 -5.28 -0.47
N TYR A 45 -13.62 -5.39 0.50
CA TYR A 45 -13.08 -6.64 1.02
C TYR A 45 -13.07 -6.59 2.56
N ASP A 46 -14.25 -6.50 3.18
CA ASP A 46 -14.40 -6.37 4.63
C ASP A 46 -14.01 -7.65 5.40
N GLU A 47 -13.91 -8.77 4.70
CA GLU A 47 -13.45 -10.06 5.18
C GLU A 47 -11.92 -10.21 5.19
N ILE A 48 -11.18 -9.33 4.49
CA ILE A 48 -9.73 -9.39 4.35
C ILE A 48 -9.09 -8.31 5.23
N ALA A 49 -8.60 -8.72 6.41
CA ALA A 49 -7.71 -7.88 7.19
C ALA A 49 -6.36 -7.75 6.46
N ILE A 50 -5.89 -6.50 6.25
CA ILE A 50 -4.59 -6.21 5.61
C ILE A 50 -3.41 -6.66 6.48
N THR A 51 -3.64 -6.92 7.77
CA THR A 51 -2.63 -7.30 8.75
C THR A 51 -2.79 -8.76 9.15
N ASP A 52 -1.72 -9.55 9.11
CA ASP A 52 -1.71 -10.89 9.70
C ASP A 52 -1.89 -10.79 11.23
N GLU A 53 -2.47 -11.80 11.88
CA GLU A 53 -2.67 -11.81 13.34
C GLU A 53 -1.37 -11.54 14.10
N LYS A 54 -0.24 -11.98 13.53
CA LYS A 54 1.11 -11.74 14.05
C LYS A 54 1.50 -10.26 14.02
N ASP A 55 1.16 -9.55 12.95
CA ASP A 55 1.47 -8.13 12.81
C ASP A 55 0.63 -7.29 13.78
N VAL A 56 -0.64 -7.66 13.97
CA VAL A 56 -1.53 -7.05 14.97
C VAL A 56 -1.00 -7.30 16.39
N ALA A 57 -0.57 -8.52 16.69
CA ALA A 57 -0.01 -8.86 17.99
C ALA A 57 1.30 -8.12 18.27
N LEU A 58 2.16 -7.96 17.26
CA LEU A 58 3.40 -7.21 17.37
C LEU A 58 3.14 -5.72 17.61
N ALA A 59 2.20 -5.12 16.87
CA ALA A 59 1.85 -3.72 17.04
C ALA A 59 1.34 -3.40 18.46
N LYS A 60 0.43 -4.23 19.00
CA LYS A 60 -0.05 -4.10 20.38
C LYS A 60 1.06 -4.19 21.42
N LYS A 61 2.00 -5.12 21.22
CA LYS A 61 3.11 -5.31 22.16
C LYS A 61 4.03 -4.08 22.20
N ILE A 62 4.26 -3.44 21.05
CA ILE A 62 5.04 -2.20 20.97
C ILE A 62 4.31 -1.05 21.68
N GLU A 63 2.99 -0.94 21.54
CA GLU A 63 2.19 0.09 22.24
C GLU A 63 2.18 -0.10 23.77
N GLU A 64 2.23 -1.33 24.27
CA GLU A 64 2.27 -1.63 25.71
C GLU A 64 3.64 -1.35 26.35
N GLU A 65 4.72 -1.35 25.56
CA GLU A 65 6.10 -1.14 26.01
C GLU A 65 6.57 0.33 25.87
N THR A 66 5.75 1.22 25.31
CA THR A 66 6.06 2.65 25.06
C THR A 66 5.21 3.58 25.92
#